data_AF-A0A924WBL6-F1
#
_entry.id   AF-A0A924WBL6-F1
#
_cell.length_a   1.000
_cell.length_b   1.000
_cell.length_c   1.000
_cell.angle_alpha   90.00
_cell.angle_beta   90.00
_cell.angle_gamma   90.00
#
_symmetry.space_group_name_H-M   'P 1'
#
loop_
_entity.id
_entity.type
_entity.pdbx_description
1 polymer ?
#
loop_
_entity_poly.entity_id
_entity_poly.type
_entity_poly.pdbx_seq_one_letter_code
_entity_poly.pdbx_strand_id
1 'polypeptide(L)'
;MHTHSSIRHDAGERNSGGGGNSGGGSGRSGEGRRGTPLTDLDPALTEVSRKLIGCAIEVHKTLGPGFPPAIYMRALQVELDAISVAYKVRHPITVKYRGQDVGERIADMLIDNRFIVELMAEHREIGGFERAALRALLRTADLELGLIINFGERRLKDGLVRVLNPDKLNAMKGGQGSVSDDEDIFDTGGAH
;
A
#
# COMPACT_ATOMS: atom_id res chain seq x y z
N MET A 1 -57.55 -43.00 -20.60
CA MET A 1 -58.27 -43.89 -19.67
C MET A 1 -57.54 -43.84 -18.34
N HIS A 2 -58.27 -43.41 -17.30
CA HIS A 2 -57.80 -43.21 -15.94
C HIS A 2 -57.58 -44.55 -15.22
N THR A 3 -56.58 -44.64 -14.35
CA THR A 3 -56.75 -45.26 -13.03
C THR A 3 -55.92 -44.50 -11.98
N HIS A 4 -56.64 -43.98 -10.99
CA HIS A 4 -56.17 -43.46 -9.70
C HIS A 4 -55.62 -44.60 -8.81
N SER A 5 -54.71 -44.29 -7.90
CA SER A 5 -54.99 -44.48 -6.47
C SER A 5 -54.05 -43.66 -5.59
N SER A 6 -54.66 -43.00 -4.61
CA SER A 6 -54.11 -42.09 -3.61
C SER A 6 -53.87 -42.81 -2.27
N ILE A 7 -53.22 -42.11 -1.32
CA ILE A 7 -53.41 -42.07 0.17
C ILE A 7 -52.02 -42.07 0.86
N ARG A 8 -51.51 -40.96 1.45
CA ARG A 8 -51.91 -40.09 2.59
C ARG A 8 -51.47 -40.64 3.98
N HIS A 9 -50.61 -39.92 4.70
CA HIS A 9 -50.73 -39.27 6.04
C HIS A 9 -49.45 -39.68 6.83
N ASP A 10 -48.74 -38.92 7.68
CA ASP A 10 -49.09 -38.06 8.82
C ASP A 10 -47.75 -37.37 9.28
N ALA A 11 -47.60 -36.05 9.44
CA ALA A 11 -47.90 -35.14 10.58
C ALA A 11 -47.18 -35.41 11.93
N GLY A 12 -46.72 -34.32 12.55
CA GLY A 12 -46.26 -34.21 13.95
C GLY A 12 -44.73 -34.09 14.09
N GLU A 13 -44.10 -33.14 14.80
CA GLU A 13 -44.55 -32.19 15.81
C GLU A 13 -43.60 -30.97 15.87
N ARG A 14 -44.16 -29.85 16.33
CA ARG A 14 -43.45 -28.65 16.78
C ARG A 14 -43.17 -28.81 18.28
N ASN A 15 -42.04 -28.33 18.80
CA ASN A 15 -42.11 -27.50 20.01
C ASN A 15 -40.88 -26.59 20.21
N SER A 16 -41.23 -25.39 20.61
CA SER A 16 -40.51 -24.19 21.04
C SER A 16 -40.00 -24.25 22.50
N GLY A 17 -39.00 -23.42 22.78
CA GLY A 17 -38.56 -22.95 24.10
C GLY A 17 -37.03 -22.76 24.10
N GLY A 18 -36.42 -21.60 24.37
CA GLY A 18 -36.87 -20.37 25.02
C GLY A 18 -35.96 -20.07 26.22
N GLY A 19 -35.05 -19.09 26.09
CA GLY A 19 -34.51 -18.30 27.21
C GLY A 19 -33.08 -18.60 27.68
N GLY A 20 -32.21 -17.58 27.69
CA GLY A 20 -30.93 -17.61 28.40
C GLY A 20 -29.88 -16.61 27.90
N ASN A 21 -30.14 -15.30 28.00
CA ASN A 21 -29.15 -14.24 27.82
C ASN A 21 -28.47 -13.91 29.17
N SER A 22 -27.14 -14.02 29.28
CA SER A 22 -26.25 -13.13 30.06
C SER A 22 -24.83 -13.70 30.19
N GLY A 23 -23.84 -12.81 30.05
CA GLY A 23 -22.39 -13.08 30.20
C GLY A 23 -21.64 -12.60 28.95
N GLY A 24 -21.26 -11.33 28.82
CA GLY A 24 -20.42 -10.60 29.76
C GLY A 24 -18.94 -10.92 29.52
N GLY A 25 -18.43 -10.57 28.33
CA GLY A 25 -17.03 -10.74 27.93
C GLY A 25 -16.50 -9.45 27.33
N SER A 26 -15.87 -8.65 28.19
CA SER A 26 -15.27 -7.36 27.94
C SER A 26 -14.12 -7.42 26.92
N GLY A 27 -14.08 -6.40 26.04
CA GLY A 27 -12.83 -5.70 25.74
C GLY A 27 -11.79 -6.45 24.92
N ARG A 28 -11.92 -6.33 23.60
CA ARG A 28 -10.86 -5.70 22.78
C ARG A 28 -11.46 -5.41 21.43
N SER A 29 -11.99 -4.20 21.31
CA SER A 29 -12.25 -3.55 20.03
C SER A 29 -11.00 -3.76 19.19
N GLY A 30 -11.09 -4.62 18.19
CA GLY A 30 -10.06 -4.74 17.17
C GLY A 30 -9.96 -3.37 16.55
N GLU A 31 -8.96 -2.61 16.97
CA GLU A 31 -8.58 -1.36 16.35
C GLU A 31 -8.24 -1.73 14.91
N GLY A 32 -9.26 -1.64 14.05
CA GLY A 32 -9.12 -1.88 12.64
C GLY A 32 -7.92 -1.05 12.23
N ARG A 33 -6.91 -1.70 11.64
CA ARG A 33 -5.74 -1.05 11.07
C ARG A 33 -6.27 0.00 10.09
N ARG A 34 -6.52 1.22 10.58
CA ARG A 34 -6.88 2.37 9.78
C ARG A 34 -5.68 2.56 8.88
N GLY A 35 -5.83 2.18 7.61
CA GLY A 35 -4.80 2.41 6.63
C GLY A 35 -4.44 3.89 6.67
N THR A 36 -3.15 4.20 6.71
CA THR A 36 -2.67 5.58 6.75
C THR A 36 -3.28 6.33 5.56
N PRO A 37 -4.10 7.38 5.79
CA PRO A 37 -4.75 8.11 4.71
C PRO A 37 -3.73 8.72 3.74
N LEU A 38 -4.07 8.77 2.44
CA LEU A 38 -3.21 9.41 1.43
C LEU A 38 -2.97 10.90 1.71
N THR A 39 -3.79 11.54 2.53
CA THR A 39 -3.63 12.94 2.96
C THR A 39 -2.36 13.16 3.78
N ASP A 40 -1.74 12.10 4.29
CA ASP A 40 -0.49 12.17 5.06
C ASP A 40 0.76 12.21 4.17
N LEU A 41 0.62 12.02 2.85
CA LEU A 41 1.74 12.11 1.92
C LEU A 41 1.92 13.54 1.42
N ASP A 42 3.16 13.89 1.12
CA ASP A 42 3.47 15.11 0.40
C ASP A 42 2.61 15.19 -0.90
N PRO A 43 1.87 16.30 -1.13
CA PRO A 43 1.12 16.51 -2.36
C PRO A 43 1.95 16.32 -3.64
N ALA A 44 3.21 16.78 -3.65
CA ALA A 44 4.09 16.63 -4.80
C ALA A 44 4.46 15.16 -5.05
N LEU A 45 4.69 14.37 -3.99
CA LEU A 45 4.89 12.92 -4.10
C LEU A 45 3.67 12.24 -4.71
N THR A 46 2.50 12.65 -4.24
CA THR A 46 1.24 12.12 -4.73
C THR A 46 1.03 12.44 -6.20
N GLU A 47 1.37 13.65 -6.64
CA GLU A 47 1.29 14.06 -8.05
C GLU A 47 2.19 13.21 -8.95
N VAL A 48 3.47 13.05 -8.62
CA VAL A 48 4.41 12.23 -9.41
C VAL A 48 3.93 10.78 -9.47
N SER A 49 3.45 10.23 -8.36
CA SER A 49 2.91 8.87 -8.34
C SER A 49 1.66 8.71 -9.23
N ARG A 50 0.80 9.73 -9.33
CA ARG A 50 -0.37 9.71 -10.23
C ARG A 50 0.07 9.74 -11.69
N LYS A 51 1.07 10.57 -12.04
CA LYS A 51 1.64 10.62 -13.39
C LYS A 51 2.15 9.25 -13.82
N LEU A 52 2.96 8.61 -12.97
CA LEU A 52 3.48 7.26 -13.23
C LEU A 52 2.38 6.20 -13.35
N ILE A 53 1.33 6.26 -12.53
CA ILE A 53 0.17 5.37 -12.68
C ILE A 53 -0.52 5.59 -14.03
N GLY A 54 -0.64 6.85 -14.47
CA GLY A 54 -1.13 7.20 -15.81
C GLY A 54 -0.30 6.55 -16.91
N CYS A 55 1.03 6.70 -16.86
CA CYS A 55 1.97 6.03 -17.77
C CYS A 55 1.77 4.51 -17.79
N ALA A 56 1.68 3.88 -16.61
CA ALA A 56 1.47 2.43 -16.51
C ALA A 56 0.14 1.99 -17.15
N ILE A 57 -0.92 2.80 -17.01
CA ILE A 57 -2.22 2.55 -17.65
C ILE A 57 -2.10 2.58 -19.17
N GLU A 58 -1.41 3.57 -19.74
CA GLU A 58 -1.21 3.66 -21.19
C GLU A 58 -0.35 2.50 -21.73
N VAL A 59 0.70 2.11 -21.01
CA VAL A 59 1.48 0.91 -21.32
C VAL A 59 0.61 -0.35 -21.34
N HIS A 60 -0.20 -0.57 -20.31
CA HIS A 60 -1.06 -1.76 -20.21
C HIS A 60 -2.16 -1.76 -21.28
N LYS A 61 -2.74 -0.60 -21.60
CA LYS A 61 -3.71 -0.47 -22.71
C LYS A 61 -3.10 -0.83 -24.05
N THR A 62 -1.85 -0.42 -24.28
CA THR A 62 -1.16 -0.56 -25.57
C THR A 62 -0.62 -1.98 -25.77
N LEU A 63 0.06 -2.52 -24.75
CA LEU A 63 0.71 -3.83 -24.85
C LEU A 63 -0.19 -4.99 -24.40
N GLY A 64 -1.14 -4.72 -23.50
CA GLY A 64 -1.89 -5.77 -22.81
C GLY A 64 -1.03 -6.63 -21.89
N PRO A 65 -1.63 -7.61 -21.19
CA PRO A 65 -0.91 -8.66 -20.47
C PRO A 65 -0.25 -9.63 -21.46
N GLY A 66 0.88 -10.24 -21.06
CA GLY A 66 1.52 -11.34 -21.82
C GLY A 66 3.03 -11.20 -22.01
N PHE A 67 3.63 -10.09 -21.60
CA PHE A 67 5.06 -9.86 -21.69
C PHE A 67 5.76 -10.03 -20.33
N PRO A 68 7.08 -10.30 -20.30
CA PRO A 68 7.80 -10.32 -19.04
C PRO A 68 7.95 -8.90 -18.44
N PRO A 69 8.13 -8.76 -17.11
CA PRO A 69 8.25 -7.46 -16.43
C PRO A 69 9.28 -6.51 -17.06
N ALA A 70 10.38 -7.04 -17.61
CA ALA A 70 11.42 -6.25 -18.25
C ALA A 70 10.93 -5.47 -19.49
N ILE A 71 9.90 -5.95 -20.19
CA ILE A 71 9.31 -5.21 -21.33
C ILE A 71 8.46 -4.06 -20.82
N TYR A 72 7.63 -4.29 -19.80
CA TYR A 72 6.85 -3.22 -19.17
C TYR A 72 7.73 -2.15 -18.53
N MET A 73 8.86 -2.54 -17.93
CA MET A 73 9.86 -1.60 -17.41
C MET A 73 10.36 -0.67 -18.51
N ARG A 74 10.76 -1.21 -19.67
CA ARG A 74 11.22 -0.41 -20.81
C ARG A 74 10.12 0.47 -21.40
N ALA A 75 8.89 -0.02 -21.44
CA ALA A 75 7.76 0.79 -21.90
C ALA A 75 7.48 1.96 -20.93
N LEU A 76 7.57 1.73 -19.61
CA LEU A 76 7.48 2.79 -18.61
C LEU A 76 8.59 3.82 -18.72
N GLN A 77 9.82 3.41 -19.07
CA GLN A 77 10.91 4.35 -19.33
C GLN A 77 10.54 5.35 -20.43
N VAL A 78 10.01 4.85 -21.56
CA VAL A 78 9.57 5.70 -22.69
C VAL A 78 8.50 6.70 -22.26
N GLU A 79 7.50 6.25 -21.52
CA GLU A 79 6.44 7.14 -21.01
C GLU A 79 6.98 8.18 -20.02
N LEU A 80 7.87 7.80 -19.11
CA LEU A 80 8.45 8.69 -18.11
C LEU A 80 9.37 9.73 -18.73
N ASP A 81 10.15 9.34 -19.74
CA ASP A 81 10.98 10.25 -20.53
C ASP A 81 10.11 11.29 -21.24
N ALA A 82 8.98 10.87 -21.82
CA ALA A 82 8.05 11.76 -22.52
C ALA A 82 7.42 12.82 -21.61
N ILE A 83 7.26 12.53 -20.32
CA ILE A 83 6.75 13.49 -19.33
C ILE A 83 7.83 14.11 -18.44
N SER A 84 9.11 13.88 -18.77
CA SER A 84 10.27 14.42 -18.04
C SER A 84 10.29 14.08 -16.55
N VAL A 85 9.86 12.88 -16.17
CA VAL A 85 9.96 12.38 -14.79
C VAL A 85 11.24 11.56 -14.65
N ALA A 86 12.13 11.98 -13.75
CA ALA A 86 13.38 11.29 -13.51
C ALA A 86 13.15 9.89 -12.91
N TYR A 87 13.94 8.91 -13.34
CA TYR A 87 13.91 7.56 -12.78
C TYR A 87 15.30 6.92 -12.79
N LYS A 88 15.48 5.89 -11.96
CA LYS A 88 16.59 4.94 -12.02
C LYS A 88 15.99 3.54 -12.11
N VAL A 89 16.51 2.71 -12.98
CA VAL A 89 16.10 1.30 -13.08
C VAL A 89 17.10 0.40 -12.38
N ARG A 90 16.61 -0.75 -11.89
CA ARG A 90 17.42 -1.74 -11.16
C ARG A 90 18.26 -1.08 -10.08
N HIS A 91 17.63 -0.25 -9.26
CA HIS A 91 18.32 0.56 -8.26
C HIS A 91 18.71 -0.32 -7.05
N PRO A 92 20.01 -0.47 -6.74
CA PRO A 92 20.45 -1.24 -5.59
C PRO A 92 20.15 -0.50 -4.28
N ILE A 93 19.63 -1.22 -3.31
CA ILE A 93 19.35 -0.74 -1.96
C ILE A 93 20.10 -1.64 -0.98
N THR A 94 21.08 -1.05 -0.28
CA THR A 94 21.89 -1.75 0.71
C THR A 94 21.05 -2.17 1.91
N VAL A 95 21.09 -3.46 2.24
CA VAL A 95 20.41 -4.01 3.40
C VAL A 95 21.39 -4.07 4.56
N LYS A 96 21.01 -3.43 5.67
CA LYS A 96 21.79 -3.44 6.92
C LYS A 96 21.15 -4.33 7.96
N TYR A 97 21.96 -5.14 8.62
CA TYR A 97 21.58 -5.90 9.82
C TYR A 97 22.53 -5.54 10.96
N ARG A 98 21.99 -5.01 12.06
CA ARG A 98 22.78 -4.51 13.20
C ARG A 98 23.88 -3.53 12.79
N GLY A 99 23.57 -2.64 11.85
CA GLY A 99 24.50 -1.64 11.33
C GLY A 99 25.54 -2.16 10.33
N GLN A 100 25.60 -3.47 10.08
CA GLN A 100 26.50 -4.07 9.11
C GLN A 100 25.79 -4.34 7.79
N ASP A 101 26.49 -4.12 6.67
CA ASP A 101 25.98 -4.42 5.34
C ASP A 101 25.92 -5.95 5.15
N VAL A 102 24.74 -6.47 4.80
CA VAL A 102 24.50 -7.91 4.61
C VAL A 102 24.09 -8.28 3.18
N GLY A 103 24.13 -7.30 2.28
CA GLY A 103 23.84 -7.48 0.86
C GLY A 103 22.98 -6.35 0.31
N GLU A 104 22.46 -6.56 -0.88
CA GLU A 104 21.63 -5.60 -1.60
C GLU A 104 20.30 -6.23 -2.01
N ARG A 105 19.25 -5.42 -2.00
CA ARG A 105 18.05 -5.70 -2.75
C ARG A 105 17.95 -4.72 -3.91
N ILE A 106 17.70 -5.24 -5.10
CA ILE A 106 17.50 -4.43 -6.29
C ILE A 106 16.01 -4.08 -6.41
N ALA A 107 15.70 -2.80 -6.36
CA ALA A 107 14.39 -2.27 -6.72
C ALA A 107 14.26 -2.20 -8.25
N ASP A 108 13.08 -2.51 -8.79
CA ASP A 108 12.86 -2.43 -10.23
C ASP A 108 13.03 -0.99 -10.74
N MET A 109 12.40 -0.02 -10.07
CA MET A 109 12.57 1.40 -10.36
C MET A 109 12.55 2.26 -9.10
N LEU A 110 13.40 3.29 -9.08
CA LEU A 110 13.31 4.42 -8.16
C LEU A 110 12.89 5.66 -8.94
N ILE A 111 11.80 6.30 -8.53
CA ILE A 111 11.16 7.39 -9.27
C ILE A 111 11.38 8.69 -8.53
N ASP A 112 11.94 9.67 -9.23
CA ASP A 112 12.25 11.02 -8.73
C ASP A 112 13.16 11.04 -7.48
N ASN A 113 13.84 9.93 -7.17
CA ASN A 113 14.47 9.68 -5.86
C ASN A 113 13.50 9.74 -4.65
N ARG A 114 12.20 9.48 -4.86
CA ARG A 114 11.16 9.64 -3.83
C ARG A 114 10.39 8.37 -3.50
N PHE A 115 10.15 7.50 -4.47
CA PHE A 115 9.40 6.26 -4.23
C PHE A 115 9.84 5.12 -5.14
N ILE A 116 9.58 3.91 -4.68
CA ILE A 116 9.96 2.67 -5.38
C ILE A 116 8.77 2.11 -6.14
N VAL A 117 9.03 1.53 -7.31
CA VAL A 117 8.07 0.75 -8.08
C VAL A 117 8.63 -0.66 -8.26
N GLU A 118 7.85 -1.67 -7.89
CA GLU A 118 8.12 -3.09 -8.16
C GLU A 118 7.13 -3.59 -9.22
N LEU A 119 7.64 -4.29 -10.23
CA LEU A 119 6.87 -4.73 -11.39
C LEU A 119 6.60 -6.23 -11.32
N MET A 120 5.35 -6.59 -11.60
CA MET A 120 4.91 -7.97 -11.78
C MET A 120 4.23 -8.09 -13.14
N ALA A 121 4.17 -9.32 -13.66
CA ALA A 121 3.47 -9.63 -14.91
C ALA A 121 2.87 -11.04 -14.83
N GLU A 122 2.19 -11.33 -13.73
CA GLU A 122 1.71 -12.67 -13.40
C GLU A 122 0.18 -12.66 -13.36
N HIS A 123 -0.44 -13.73 -13.85
CA HIS A 123 -1.91 -13.87 -13.85
C HIS A 123 -2.43 -14.30 -12.47
N ARG A 124 -2.16 -13.47 -11.45
CA ARG A 124 -2.63 -13.62 -10.08
C ARG A 124 -2.66 -12.27 -9.36
N GLU A 125 -3.49 -12.19 -8.33
CA GLU A 125 -3.55 -11.03 -7.46
C GLU A 125 -2.23 -10.82 -6.70
N ILE A 126 -1.94 -9.57 -6.37
CA ILE A 126 -0.83 -9.21 -5.50
C ILE A 126 -1.13 -9.73 -4.08
N GLY A 127 -0.32 -10.63 -3.55
CA GLY A 127 -0.53 -11.26 -2.25
C GLY A 127 -0.07 -10.41 -1.05
N GLY A 128 -0.14 -11.00 0.14
CA GLY A 128 0.41 -10.39 1.36
C GLY A 128 1.93 -10.37 1.39
N PHE A 129 2.57 -11.35 0.74
CA PHE A 129 4.02 -11.48 0.69
C PHE A 129 4.66 -10.31 -0.07
N GLU A 130 4.16 -9.98 -1.26
CA GLU A 130 4.68 -8.92 -2.10
C GLU A 130 4.55 -7.55 -1.40
N ARG A 131 3.42 -7.32 -0.72
CA ARG A 131 3.20 -6.11 0.10
C ARG A 131 4.16 -6.02 1.28
N ALA A 132 4.42 -7.13 1.96
CA ALA A 132 5.35 -7.20 3.07
C ALA A 132 6.80 -6.98 2.59
N ALA A 133 7.17 -7.58 1.46
CA ALA A 133 8.48 -7.41 0.84
C ALA A 133 8.70 -5.95 0.45
N LEU A 134 7.76 -5.31 -0.27
CA LEU A 134 7.88 -3.88 -0.60
C LEU A 134 7.96 -3.02 0.65
N ARG A 135 7.13 -3.28 1.67
CA ARG A 135 7.20 -2.51 2.93
C ARG A 135 8.56 -2.64 3.61
N ALA A 136 9.18 -3.82 3.60
CA ALA A 136 10.53 -4.00 4.12
C ALA A 136 11.55 -3.16 3.35
N LEU A 137 11.44 -3.12 2.01
CA LEU A 137 12.31 -2.29 1.17
C LEU A 137 12.19 -0.81 1.49
N LEU A 138 10.95 -0.32 1.64
CA LEU A 138 10.69 1.08 1.96
C LEU A 138 11.31 1.50 3.29
N ARG A 139 11.28 0.61 4.30
CA ARG A 139 11.99 0.85 5.56
C ARG A 139 13.50 0.89 5.37
N THR A 140 14.06 -0.02 4.57
CA THR A 140 15.50 -0.05 4.28
C THR A 140 15.97 1.18 3.52
N ALA A 141 15.17 1.66 2.56
CA ALA A 141 15.47 2.84 1.75
C ALA A 141 15.08 4.17 2.43
N ASP A 142 14.47 4.13 3.61
CA ASP A 142 13.92 5.30 4.32
C ASP A 142 12.93 6.13 3.47
N LEU A 143 12.09 5.46 2.70
CA LEU A 143 11.09 6.07 1.82
C LEU A 143 9.67 5.87 2.36
N GLU A 144 8.79 6.82 2.06
CA GLU A 144 7.38 6.84 2.51
C GLU A 144 6.47 5.91 1.69
N LEU A 145 6.76 5.80 0.39
CA LEU A 145 5.85 5.27 -0.61
C LEU A 145 6.53 4.23 -1.50
N GLY A 146 5.78 3.18 -1.83
CA GLY A 146 6.07 2.33 -2.97
C GLY A 146 4.81 1.86 -3.68
N LEU A 147 4.98 1.44 -4.93
CA LEU A 147 3.93 0.85 -5.76
C LEU A 147 4.32 -0.56 -6.18
N ILE A 148 3.34 -1.45 -6.22
CA ILE A 148 3.41 -2.73 -6.93
C ILE A 148 2.48 -2.60 -8.12
N ILE A 149 3.02 -2.87 -9.32
CA ILE A 149 2.26 -2.81 -10.56
C ILE A 149 2.34 -4.18 -11.24
N ASN A 150 1.24 -4.93 -11.18
CA ASN A 150 1.08 -6.19 -11.87
C ASN A 150 0.39 -5.99 -13.22
N PHE A 151 1.18 -6.11 -14.29
CA PHE A 151 0.71 -6.04 -15.67
C PHE A 151 0.03 -7.33 -16.16
N GLY A 152 0.06 -8.42 -15.38
CA GLY A 152 -0.58 -9.70 -15.73
C GLY A 152 -2.09 -9.74 -15.50
N GLU A 153 -2.65 -8.71 -14.88
CA GLU A 153 -4.08 -8.58 -14.63
C GLU A 153 -4.86 -8.13 -15.86
N ARG A 154 -6.15 -8.46 -15.91
CA ARG A 154 -7.04 -8.06 -17.02
C ARG A 154 -7.18 -6.54 -17.12
N ARG A 155 -7.19 -5.85 -15.99
CA ARG A 155 -7.15 -4.38 -15.92
C ARG A 155 -6.02 -3.99 -14.99
N LEU A 156 -5.20 -3.03 -15.40
CA LEU A 156 -4.08 -2.59 -14.56
C LEU A 156 -4.50 -2.15 -13.16
N LYS A 157 -5.67 -1.52 -13.02
CA LYS A 157 -6.18 -1.06 -11.72
C LYS A 157 -6.34 -2.20 -10.70
N ASP A 158 -6.61 -3.42 -11.17
CA ASP A 158 -6.79 -4.60 -10.32
C ASP A 158 -5.41 -5.17 -9.90
N GLY A 159 -4.37 -4.88 -10.70
CA GLY A 159 -2.97 -5.17 -10.42
C GLY A 159 -2.19 -4.01 -9.80
N LEU A 160 -2.84 -2.97 -9.27
CA LEU A 160 -2.15 -1.82 -8.70
C LEU A 160 -2.29 -1.80 -7.17
N VAL A 161 -1.18 -1.84 -6.45
CA VAL A 161 -1.17 -1.72 -4.99
C VAL A 161 -0.22 -0.62 -4.54
N ARG A 162 -0.73 0.27 -3.68
CA ARG A 162 0.06 1.27 -2.98
C ARG A 162 0.48 0.73 -1.61
N VAL A 163 1.77 0.83 -1.29
CA VAL A 163 2.31 0.43 0.01
C VAL A 163 2.96 1.63 0.67
N LEU A 164 2.59 1.87 1.93
CA LEU A 164 3.12 2.97 2.74
C LEU A 164 4.04 2.44 3.85
N ASN A 165 5.07 3.22 4.15
CA ASN A 165 5.95 3.06 5.29
C ASN A 165 5.44 3.88 6.48
N PRO A 166 4.72 3.26 7.44
CA PRO A 166 4.15 4.00 8.56
C PRO A 166 5.23 4.60 9.47
N ASP A 167 6.39 3.96 9.61
CA ASP A 167 7.45 4.43 10.50
C ASP A 167 8.00 5.78 10.02
N LYS A 168 8.22 5.92 8.71
CA LYS A 168 8.64 7.18 8.08
C LYS A 168 7.58 8.27 8.21
N LEU A 169 6.32 7.93 7.92
CA LEU A 169 5.20 8.89 8.02
C LEU A 169 5.00 9.39 9.46
N ASN A 170 5.13 8.50 10.45
CA ASN A 170 5.05 8.87 11.85
C ASN A 170 6.23 9.76 12.28
N ALA A 171 7.45 9.46 11.83
CA ALA A 171 8.63 10.28 12.11
C ALA A 171 8.49 11.71 11.56
N MET A 172 7.92 11.86 10.35
CA MET A 172 7.65 13.17 9.76
C MET A 172 6.61 13.98 10.54
N LYS A 173 5.61 13.31 11.12
CA LYS A 173 4.61 13.96 11.99
C LYS A 173 5.18 14.35 13.36
N GLY A 174 6.03 13.50 13.95
CA GLY A 174 6.64 13.74 15.27
C GLY A 174 7.68 14.86 15.28
N GLY A 175 8.28 15.20 14.13
CA GLY A 175 9.24 16.31 14.01
C GLY A 175 8.64 17.72 13.97
N GLN A 176 7.30 17.85 13.90
CA GLN A 176 6.62 19.15 13.90
C GLN A 176 6.19 19.62 15.31
N GLY A 177 6.67 18.97 16.38
CA GLY A 177 6.19 19.16 17.75
C GLY A 177 7.21 19.65 18.79
N SER A 178 8.23 20.43 18.40
CA SER A 178 9.13 21.09 19.36
C SER A 178 9.63 22.44 18.84
N VAL A 179 8.73 23.42 18.80
CA VAL A 179 9.12 24.82 19.00
C VAL A 179 8.55 25.15 20.38
N SER A 180 9.37 24.94 21.42
CA SER A 180 9.12 25.59 22.70
C SER A 180 9.42 27.06 22.52
N ASP A 181 8.44 27.89 22.86
CA ASP A 181 8.55 29.34 22.96
C ASP A 181 9.66 29.69 23.97
N ASP A 182 10.87 29.89 23.47
CA ASP A 182 11.94 30.59 24.19
C ASP A 182 12.14 31.94 23.52
N GLU A 183 11.20 32.88 23.68
CA GLU A 183 11.49 34.31 23.62
C GLU A 183 10.61 35.09 24.62
N ASP A 184 11.31 35.80 25.51
CA ASP A 184 11.00 37.12 26.07
C ASP A 184 10.00 37.25 27.25
N ILE A 185 10.54 37.17 28.47
CA ILE A 185 10.21 38.19 29.49
C ILE A 185 11.47 39.00 29.79
N PHE A 186 11.36 40.27 29.39
CA PHE A 186 12.33 41.34 29.55
C PHE A 186 12.73 41.57 31.00
N ASP A 187 14.04 41.62 31.21
CA ASP A 187 14.70 42.31 32.32
C ASP A 187 14.38 43.82 32.22
N THR A 188 13.51 44.32 33.09
CA THR A 188 13.41 45.76 33.39
C THR A 188 14.10 46.01 34.72
N GLY A 189 15.35 46.47 34.64
CA GLY A 189 16.17 46.86 35.77
C GLY A 189 15.64 48.08 36.54
N GLY A 190 16.31 48.36 37.66
CA GLY A 190 16.11 49.60 38.41
C GLY A 190 16.82 49.61 39.75
N ALA A 191 18.13 49.90 39.73
CA ALA A 191 18.85 50.39 40.89
C ALA A 191 18.52 51.87 41.10
N HIS A 192 18.01 52.23 42.28
CA HIS A 192 18.41 53.38 43.11
C HIS A 192 17.57 53.44 44.40
#